data_AF-A0A2D5B9G4-F1
#
_entry.id   AF-A0A2D5B9G4-F1
#
_cell.length_a   1.000
_cell.length_b   1.000
_cell.length_c   1.000
_cell.angle_alpha   90.00
_cell.angle_beta   90.00
_cell.angle_gamma   90.00
#
_symmetry.space_group_name_H-M   'P 1'
#
loop_
_entity.id
_entity.type
_entity.pdbx_description
1 polymer ?
#
loop_
_entity_poly.entity_id
_entity_poly.type
_entity_poly.pdbx_seq_one_letter_code
_entity_poly.pdbx_strand_id
1 'polypeptide(L)'
;MNELQINAGRRKRRSLVPILIIAIAGGLFLWGQSRKDSLTRTVASTFESAALDVCDRESMPNSIHWTVPGFKEMFIKTIRPACDGNDPDLLLNAHAIEGDGQDPGGNATHRVTIQHGAVALLRLRVHTRDESLITVIGWSKP
;
A
#
# COMPACT_ATOMS: atom_id res chain seq x y z
N MET A 1 -74.75 27.50 -10.05
CA MET A 1 -73.45 28.13 -9.75
C MET A 1 -72.53 27.02 -9.27
N ASN A 2 -71.52 26.67 -10.07
CA ASN A 2 -70.67 25.50 -9.88
C ASN A 2 -69.40 25.90 -9.12
N GLU A 3 -69.20 25.35 -7.92
CA GLU A 3 -67.88 25.33 -7.28
C GLU A 3 -67.34 23.90 -7.29
N LEU A 4 -66.53 23.62 -8.31
CA LEU A 4 -65.64 22.47 -8.35
C LEU A 4 -64.49 22.74 -7.37
N GLN A 5 -64.58 22.21 -6.15
CA GLN A 5 -63.45 22.16 -5.23
C GLN A 5 -62.38 21.22 -5.79
N ILE A 6 -61.34 21.80 -6.38
CA ILE A 6 -60.14 21.10 -6.83
C ILE A 6 -59.36 20.65 -5.59
N ASN A 7 -59.55 19.39 -5.22
CA ASN A 7 -58.82 18.73 -4.14
C ASN A 7 -57.39 18.45 -4.63
N ALA A 8 -56.49 19.42 -4.42
CA ALA A 8 -55.07 19.28 -4.74
C ALA A 8 -54.39 18.37 -3.71
N GLY A 9 -54.47 17.06 -3.95
CA GLY A 9 -53.72 16.06 -3.20
C GLY A 9 -52.22 16.36 -3.27
N ARG A 10 -51.66 16.91 -2.19
CA ARG A 10 -50.20 17.00 -1.97
C ARG A 10 -49.63 15.59 -1.90
N ARG A 11 -49.28 15.02 -3.06
CA ARG A 11 -48.36 13.87 -3.13
C ARG A 11 -47.03 14.32 -2.53
N LYS A 12 -46.76 13.91 -1.29
CA LYS A 12 -45.41 13.90 -0.70
C LYS A 12 -44.52 13.07 -1.63
N ARG A 13 -43.90 13.70 -2.63
CA ARG A 13 -42.76 13.12 -3.34
C ARG A 13 -41.67 12.96 -2.29
N ARG A 14 -41.55 11.75 -1.73
CA ARG A 14 -40.40 11.36 -0.90
C ARG A 14 -39.17 11.63 -1.75
N SER A 15 -38.43 12.68 -1.43
CA SER A 15 -37.23 13.07 -2.17
C SER A 15 -36.22 11.93 -2.02
N LEU A 16 -35.93 11.23 -3.12
CA LEU A 16 -34.93 10.16 -3.18
C LEU A 16 -33.49 10.71 -3.24
N VAL A 17 -33.35 12.02 -3.42
CA VAL A 17 -32.08 12.76 -3.49
C VAL A 17 -31.14 12.46 -2.32
N PRO A 18 -31.54 12.49 -1.03
CA PRO A 18 -30.64 12.18 0.08
C PRO A 18 -30.10 10.75 0.07
N ILE A 19 -30.90 9.76 -0.38
CA ILE A 19 -30.44 8.36 -0.48
C ILE A 19 -29.39 8.24 -1.58
N LEU A 20 -29.60 8.93 -2.71
CA LEU A 20 -28.66 8.96 -3.83
C LEU A 20 -27.30 9.56 -3.41
N ILE A 21 -27.30 10.66 -2.65
CA ILE A 21 -26.07 11.31 -2.17
C ILE A 21 -25.29 10.38 -1.24
N ILE A 22 -25.97 9.71 -0.29
CA ILE A 22 -25.33 8.76 0.62
C ILE A 22 -24.75 7.57 -0.15
N ALA A 23 -25.47 7.04 -1.15
CA ALA A 23 -24.98 5.94 -1.97
C ALA A 23 -23.72 6.32 -2.77
N ILE A 24 -23.69 7.53 -3.36
CA ILE A 24 -22.52 8.03 -4.09
C ILE A 24 -21.33 8.26 -3.14
N ALA A 25 -21.55 8.91 -2.00
CA ALA A 25 -20.51 9.14 -1.01
C ALA A 25 -19.93 7.83 -0.47
N GLY A 26 -20.78 6.84 -0.17
CA GLY A 26 -20.37 5.51 0.26
C GLY A 26 -19.58 4.76 -0.83
N GLY A 27 -20.03 4.83 -2.08
CA GLY A 27 -19.33 4.23 -3.22
C GLY A 27 -17.94 4.81 -3.44
N LEU A 28 -17.79 6.14 -3.37
CA LEU A 28 -16.49 6.81 -3.48
C LEU A 28 -15.56 6.45 -2.33
N PHE A 29 -16.08 6.34 -1.10
CA PHE A 29 -15.30 5.96 0.07
C PHE A 29 -14.76 4.52 -0.03
N LEU A 30 -15.64 3.56 -0.37
CA LEU A 30 -15.25 2.15 -0.53
C LEU A 30 -14.24 1.97 -1.67
N TRP A 31 -14.42 2.69 -2.79
CA TRP A 31 -13.48 2.67 -3.89
C TRP A 31 -12.10 3.22 -3.49
N GLY A 32 -12.08 4.31 -2.70
CA GLY A 32 -10.84 4.86 -2.15
C GLY A 32 -10.09 3.88 -1.25
N GLN A 33 -10.79 3.16 -0.37
CA GLN A 33 -10.18 2.14 0.49
C GLN A 33 -9.63 0.96 -0.33
N SER A 34 -10.41 0.43 -1.27
CA SER A 34 -9.97 -0.69 -2.11
C SER A 34 -8.69 -0.38 -2.90
N ARG A 35 -8.55 0.85 -3.40
CA ARG A 35 -7.34 1.27 -4.13
C ARG A 35 -6.10 1.33 -3.23
N LYS A 36 -6.27 1.79 -1.98
CA LYS A 36 -5.17 1.86 -1.00
C LYS A 36 -4.70 0.47 -0.57
N ASP A 37 -5.63 -0.45 -0.36
CA ASP A 37 -5.31 -1.83 -0.02
C ASP A 37 -4.56 -2.53 -1.16
N SER A 38 -4.96 -2.28 -2.40
CA SER A 38 -4.25 -2.77 -3.59
C SER A 38 -2.81 -2.28 -3.62
N LEU A 39 -2.61 -0.97 -3.47
CA LEU A 39 -1.26 -0.37 -3.52
C LEU A 39 -0.36 -0.92 -2.42
N THR A 40 -0.88 -1.03 -1.18
CA THR A 40 -0.11 -1.56 -0.05
C THR A 40 0.34 -3.01 -0.31
N ARG A 41 -0.56 -3.86 -0.85
CA ARG A 41 -0.21 -5.23 -1.23
C ARG A 41 0.82 -5.28 -2.34
N THR A 42 0.67 -4.45 -3.38
CA THR A 42 1.63 -4.38 -4.49
C THR A 42 3.01 -3.95 -4.03
N VAL A 43 3.08 -3.00 -3.09
CA VAL A 43 4.34 -2.60 -2.47
C VAL A 43 4.97 -3.77 -1.71
N ALA A 44 4.20 -4.45 -0.86
CA ALA A 44 4.67 -5.62 -0.13
C ALA A 44 5.20 -6.71 -1.09
N SER A 45 4.40 -7.14 -2.06
CA SER A 45 4.78 -8.20 -3.00
C SER A 45 5.98 -7.84 -3.86
N THR A 46 6.14 -6.57 -4.22
CA THR A 46 7.31 -6.11 -5.00
C THR A 46 8.60 -6.24 -4.19
N PHE A 47 8.57 -5.87 -2.91
CA PHE A 47 9.76 -6.00 -2.05
C PHE A 47 10.02 -7.43 -1.60
N GLU A 48 8.99 -8.25 -1.48
CA GLU A 48 9.12 -9.69 -1.29
C GLU A 48 9.83 -10.32 -2.49
N SER A 49 9.34 -10.05 -3.71
CA SER A 49 9.98 -10.50 -4.94
C SER A 49 11.43 -10.02 -5.03
N ALA A 50 11.69 -8.75 -4.74
CA ALA A 50 13.05 -8.23 -4.73
C ALA A 50 13.97 -8.90 -3.70
N ALA A 51 13.44 -9.34 -2.55
CA ALA A 51 14.21 -10.10 -1.56
C ALA A 51 14.51 -11.52 -2.05
N LEU A 52 13.56 -12.16 -2.72
CA LEU A 52 13.74 -13.47 -3.36
C LEU A 52 14.76 -13.40 -4.50
N ASP A 53 14.67 -12.38 -5.36
CA ASP A 53 15.65 -12.16 -6.45
C ASP A 53 17.08 -11.99 -5.91
N VAL A 54 17.24 -11.40 -4.71
CA VAL A 54 18.55 -11.30 -4.04
C VAL A 54 19.11 -12.68 -3.66
N CYS A 55 18.24 -13.60 -3.24
CA CYS A 55 18.59 -14.99 -2.93
C CYS A 55 18.95 -15.76 -4.21
N ASP A 56 18.14 -15.62 -5.26
CA ASP A 56 18.31 -16.31 -6.53
C ASP A 56 19.41 -15.69 -7.41
N ARG A 57 19.99 -14.57 -6.95
CA ARG A 57 21.01 -13.76 -7.66
C ARG A 57 20.51 -13.24 -9.00
N GLU A 58 19.21 -13.02 -9.10
CA GLU A 58 18.54 -12.43 -10.25
C GLU A 58 18.55 -10.90 -10.17
N SER A 59 18.12 -10.26 -11.26
CA SER A 59 17.96 -8.81 -11.31
C SER A 59 16.68 -8.40 -10.59
N MET A 60 16.83 -7.57 -9.55
CA MET A 60 15.69 -6.95 -8.84
C MET A 60 14.69 -6.25 -9.78
N PRO A 61 13.42 -6.09 -9.35
CA PRO A 61 12.38 -5.47 -10.16
C PRO A 61 12.72 -4.03 -10.57
N ASN A 62 12.50 -3.71 -11.84
CA ASN A 62 12.75 -2.37 -12.40
C ASN A 62 11.82 -1.29 -11.85
N SER A 63 10.72 -1.67 -11.18
CA SER A 63 9.80 -0.76 -10.51
C SER A 63 10.41 -0.09 -9.27
N ILE A 64 11.51 -0.64 -8.73
CA ILE A 64 12.15 -0.10 -7.53
C ILE A 64 13.21 0.93 -7.90
N HIS A 65 12.97 2.17 -7.51
CA HIS A 65 13.93 3.26 -7.65
C HIS A 65 14.67 3.52 -6.33
N TRP A 66 15.99 3.38 -6.36
CA TRP A 66 16.87 3.58 -5.21
C TRP A 66 17.45 5.00 -5.26
N THR A 67 16.86 5.91 -4.48
CA THR A 67 17.24 7.34 -4.54
C THR A 67 18.59 7.65 -3.89
N VAL A 68 19.01 6.82 -2.94
CA VAL A 68 20.25 7.03 -2.20
C VAL A 68 21.31 6.06 -2.71
N PRO A 69 22.49 6.55 -3.14
CA PRO A 69 23.60 5.70 -3.53
C PRO A 69 23.97 4.71 -2.41
N GLY A 70 24.22 3.44 -2.75
CA GLY A 70 24.60 2.41 -1.78
C GLY A 70 23.42 1.70 -1.10
N PHE A 71 22.17 2.18 -1.25
CA PHE A 71 21.01 1.53 -0.61
C PHE A 71 20.72 0.16 -1.22
N LYS A 72 20.82 0.03 -2.53
CA LYS A 72 20.61 -1.24 -3.22
C LYS A 72 21.60 -2.30 -2.70
N GLU A 73 22.85 -1.91 -2.56
CA GLU A 73 23.93 -2.77 -2.04
C GLU A 73 23.71 -3.12 -0.56
N MET A 74 23.24 -2.17 0.25
CA MET A 74 22.89 -2.41 1.66
C MET A 74 21.70 -3.36 1.80
N PHE A 75 20.67 -3.19 0.96
CA PHE A 75 19.53 -4.11 0.88
C PHE A 75 20.03 -5.53 0.58
N ILE A 76 20.81 -5.69 -0.50
CA ILE A 76 21.42 -6.98 -0.87
C ILE A 76 22.22 -7.57 0.31
N LYS A 77 23.10 -6.78 0.92
CA LYS A 77 23.97 -7.22 2.03
C LYS A 77 23.18 -7.65 3.26
N THR A 78 22.01 -7.08 3.49
CA THR A 78 21.16 -7.40 4.65
C THR A 78 20.33 -8.66 4.40
N ILE A 79 19.83 -8.85 3.18
CA ILE A 79 19.01 -10.01 2.81
C ILE A 79 19.84 -11.26 2.56
N ARG A 80 21.00 -11.14 1.90
CA ARG A 80 21.81 -12.28 1.48
C ARG A 80 22.19 -13.28 2.60
N PRO A 81 22.59 -12.85 3.81
CA PRO A 81 22.85 -13.78 4.90
C PRO A 81 21.64 -14.61 5.33
N ALA A 82 20.42 -14.09 5.16
CA ALA A 82 19.20 -14.85 5.44
C ALA A 82 18.99 -15.97 4.40
N CYS A 83 19.29 -15.69 3.12
CA CYS A 83 19.24 -16.69 2.06
C CYS A 83 20.32 -17.78 2.23
N ASP A 84 21.56 -17.37 2.51
CA ASP A 84 22.70 -18.29 2.63
C ASP A 84 22.60 -19.19 3.89
N GLY A 85 21.80 -18.78 4.89
CA GLY A 85 21.53 -19.54 6.10
C GLY A 85 20.75 -20.83 5.86
N ASN A 86 20.13 -20.98 4.68
CA ASN A 86 19.56 -22.22 4.15
C ASN A 86 18.59 -22.93 5.12
N ASP A 87 17.77 -22.16 5.85
CA ASP A 87 16.65 -22.70 6.62
C ASP A 87 15.42 -22.72 5.71
N PRO A 88 15.08 -23.87 5.08
CA PRO A 88 13.98 -23.96 4.13
C PRO A 88 12.61 -23.70 4.76
N ASP A 89 12.52 -23.71 6.09
CA ASP A 89 11.28 -23.46 6.83
C ASP A 89 11.07 -21.97 7.14
N LEU A 90 12.10 -21.12 6.97
CA LEU A 90 12.01 -19.68 7.21
C LEU A 90 11.84 -18.92 5.89
N LEU A 91 10.61 -18.54 5.61
CA LEU A 91 10.27 -17.74 4.43
C LEU A 91 10.73 -16.28 4.60
N LEU A 92 11.27 -15.72 3.51
CA LEU A 92 11.45 -14.28 3.35
C LEU A 92 10.11 -13.67 2.98
N ASN A 93 9.61 -12.78 3.85
CA ASN A 93 8.35 -12.08 3.64
C ASN A 93 8.57 -10.57 3.70
N ALA A 94 7.75 -9.82 2.97
CA ALA A 94 7.70 -8.37 3.10
C ALA A 94 6.30 -7.93 3.55
N HIS A 95 6.25 -7.06 4.56
CA HIS A 95 5.01 -6.49 5.06
C HIS A 95 5.02 -4.98 4.90
N ALA A 96 4.06 -4.43 4.14
CA ALA A 96 3.90 -2.99 3.96
C ALA A 96 2.75 -2.45 4.83
N ILE A 97 2.93 -1.26 5.37
CA ILE A 97 1.87 -0.47 6.01
C ILE A 97 1.81 0.93 5.40
N GLU A 98 0.62 1.49 5.28
CA GLU A 98 0.44 2.89 4.86
C GLU A 98 0.91 3.83 5.98
N GLY A 99 1.69 4.85 5.60
CA GLY A 99 2.20 5.91 6.46
C GLY A 99 3.56 5.64 7.12
N ASP A 100 4.36 6.69 7.22
CA ASP A 100 5.39 6.83 8.25
C ASP A 100 4.70 7.37 9.51
N GLY A 101 4.54 6.56 10.55
CA GLY A 101 4.34 7.15 11.88
C GLY A 101 5.54 8.05 12.19
N GLN A 102 5.30 9.35 12.47
CA GLN A 102 6.29 10.40 12.82
C GLN A 102 7.78 9.96 12.76
N ASP A 103 8.34 9.83 11.55
CA ASP A 103 9.74 9.44 11.35
C ASP A 103 10.52 10.65 10.77
N PRO A 104 11.71 11.02 11.29
CA PRO A 104 12.34 12.33 11.07
C PRO A 104 12.92 12.58 9.66
N GLY A 105 12.73 11.67 8.69
CA GLY A 105 13.32 11.79 7.35
C GLY A 105 12.33 12.00 6.20
N GLY A 106 11.18 12.62 6.45
CA GLY A 106 10.18 12.98 5.43
C GLY A 106 8.90 12.12 5.42
N ASN A 107 7.98 12.36 4.48
CA ASN A 107 6.72 11.61 4.39
C ASN A 107 6.86 10.40 3.46
N ALA A 108 7.21 9.22 3.98
CA ALA A 108 6.96 7.99 3.24
C ALA A 108 5.46 7.76 3.12
N THR A 109 5.05 7.22 1.97
CA THR A 109 3.69 6.74 1.79
C THR A 109 3.49 5.37 2.42
N HIS A 110 4.56 4.57 2.49
CA HIS A 110 4.52 3.23 3.05
C HIS A 110 5.81 2.93 3.81
N ARG A 111 5.69 2.11 4.85
CA ARG A 111 6.82 1.48 5.52
C ARG A 111 6.77 -0.02 5.24
N VAL A 112 7.87 -0.56 4.72
CA VAL A 112 7.99 -1.99 4.37
C VAL A 112 8.95 -2.65 5.33
N THR A 113 8.56 -3.76 5.95
CA THR A 113 9.44 -4.55 6.80
C THR A 113 9.72 -5.86 6.10
N ILE A 114 11.00 -6.16 5.85
CA ILE A 114 11.44 -7.47 5.37
C ILE A 114 11.74 -8.35 6.57
N GLN A 115 11.23 -9.57 6.56
CA GLN A 115 11.34 -10.55 7.64
C GLN A 115 11.83 -11.88 7.09
N HIS A 116 12.59 -12.60 7.91
CA HIS A 116 12.96 -13.99 7.69
C HIS A 116 12.38 -14.80 8.84
N GLY A 117 11.28 -15.52 8.58
CA GLY A 117 10.38 -16.01 9.61
C GLY A 117 9.91 -14.91 10.56
N ALA A 118 10.18 -15.05 11.85
CA ALA A 118 9.79 -14.07 12.88
C ALA A 118 10.79 -12.90 13.04
N VAL A 119 11.95 -12.95 12.39
CA VAL A 119 13.02 -11.96 12.57
C VAL A 119 12.89 -10.86 11.52
N ALA A 120 12.70 -9.62 11.97
CA ALA A 120 12.78 -8.47 11.09
C ALA A 120 14.23 -8.21 10.69
N LEU A 121 14.50 -8.12 9.39
CA LEU A 121 15.83 -7.87 8.84
C LEU A 121 16.04 -6.39 8.54
N LEU A 122 15.05 -5.77 7.91
CA LEU A 122 15.17 -4.41 7.38
C LEU A 122 13.82 -3.71 7.37
N ARG A 123 13.80 -2.43 7.72
CA ARG A 123 12.66 -1.55 7.48
C ARG A 123 13.02 -0.55 6.41
N LEU A 124 12.20 -0.46 5.37
CA LEU A 124 12.32 0.47 4.26
C LEU A 124 11.23 1.53 4.35
N ARG A 125 11.60 2.76 3.98
CA ARG A 125 10.70 3.89 3.85
C ARG A 125 10.51 4.16 2.37
N VAL A 126 9.26 4.12 1.94
CA VAL A 126 8.90 4.05 0.52
C VAL A 126 7.90 5.14 0.16
N HIS A 127 8.21 5.86 -0.91
CA HIS A 127 7.31 6.80 -1.55
C HIS A 127 6.79 6.20 -2.86
N THR A 128 5.48 6.03 -2.95
CA THR A 128 4.81 5.56 -4.17
C THR A 128 3.47 6.29 -4.31
N ARG A 129 3.14 6.67 -5.54
CA ARG A 129 1.82 7.22 -5.92
C ARG A 129 1.02 6.26 -6.80
N ASP A 130 1.71 5.28 -7.40
CA ASP A 130 1.17 4.27 -8.28
C ASP A 130 2.04 3.00 -8.25
N GLU A 131 1.48 1.91 -8.75
CA GLU A 131 2.11 0.59 -8.73
C GLU A 131 3.35 0.47 -9.64
N SER A 132 3.55 1.43 -10.54
CA SER A 132 4.62 1.38 -11.55
C SER A 132 5.96 1.94 -11.06
N LEU A 133 5.92 2.83 -10.07
CA LEU A 133 7.11 3.47 -9.52
C LEU A 133 7.11 3.46 -7.99
N ILE A 134 8.05 2.68 -7.44
CA ILE A 134 8.24 2.51 -6.00
C ILE A 134 9.60 3.07 -5.62
N THR A 135 9.60 4.22 -4.95
CA THR A 135 10.83 4.94 -4.62
C THR A 135 11.24 4.69 -3.18
N VAL A 136 12.41 4.11 -2.97
CA VAL A 136 12.99 3.96 -1.63
C VAL A 136 13.67 5.25 -1.23
N ILE A 137 13.20 5.86 -0.13
CA ILE A 137 13.66 7.16 0.38
C ILE A 137 14.42 7.06 1.70
N GLY A 138 14.39 5.89 2.34
CA GLY A 138 15.06 5.67 3.62
C GLY A 138 15.02 4.22 4.04
N TRP A 139 15.80 3.89 5.06
CA TRP A 139 15.74 2.61 5.74
C TRP A 139 16.13 2.79 7.21
N SER A 140 15.77 1.81 8.02
CA SER A 140 16.21 1.67 9.40
C SER A 140 16.42 0.20 9.74
N LYS A 141 17.29 -0.06 10.71
CA LYS A 141 17.30 -1.36 11.37
C LYS A 141 16.04 -1.48 12.23
N PRO A 142 15.41 -2.66 12.28
CA PRO A 142 14.22 -2.88 13.08
C PRO A 142 14.43 -2.65 14.58
#